data_AF-A0A831T229-F1
#
_entry.id   AF-A0A831T229-F1
#
_cell.length_a   1.000
_cell.length_b   1.000
_cell.length_c   1.000
_cell.angle_alpha   90.00
_cell.angle_beta   90.00
_cell.angle_gamma   90.00
#
_symmetry.space_group_name_H-M   'P 1'
#
loop_
_entity.id
_entity.type
_entity.pdbx_description
1 polymer ?
#
loop_
_entity_poly.entity_id
_entity_poly.type
_entity_poly.pdbx_seq_one_letter_code
_entity_poly.pdbx_strand_id
1 'polypeptide(L)' 'MSKPKLLDQVRDAIRVKHYSIRTEEAYLRWIKEYILFHHKRHVPRRWENMKSASFSPI' A
#
# COMPACT_ATOMS: atom_id res chain seq x y z
N MET A 1 -7.30 -14.30 -15.01
CA MET A 1 -6.05 -13.57 -14.71
C MET A 1 -6.01 -13.29 -13.22
N SER A 2 -5.10 -13.92 -12.47
CA SER A 2 -4.90 -13.64 -11.05
C SER A 2 -4.38 -12.20 -10.90
N LYS A 3 -4.95 -11.42 -9.99
CA LYS A 3 -4.46 -10.07 -9.69
C LYS A 3 -2.95 -10.16 -9.39
N PRO A 4 -2.09 -9.37 -10.04
CA PRO A 4 -0.65 -9.42 -9.79
C PRO A 4 -0.42 -9.14 -8.30
N LYS A 5 0.44 -9.96 -7.68
CA LYS A 5 0.75 -9.76 -6.26
C LYS A 5 1.47 -8.42 -6.15
N LEU A 6 1.20 -7.65 -5.11
CA LEU A 6 1.82 -6.34 -4.86
C LEU A 6 3.35 -6.38 -5.00
N LEU A 7 3.97 -7.48 -4.55
CA LEU A 7 5.42 -7.69 -4.66
C LEU A 7 5.92 -7.82 -6.09
N ASP A 8 5.12 -8.38 -7.00
CA ASP A 8 5.48 -8.52 -8.41
C ASP A 8 5.47 -7.13 -9.08
N GLN A 9 4.46 -6.30 -8.78
CA GLN A 9 4.39 -4.92 -9.28
C GLN A 9 5.56 -4.06 -8.81
N VAL A 10 5.96 -4.23 -7.55
CA VAL A 10 7.14 -3.55 -6.99
C VAL A 10 8.41 -4.00 -7.71
N ARG A 11 8.53 -5.30 -8.01
CA ARG A 11 9.70 -5.85 -8.69
C ARG A 11 9.86 -5.27 -10.09
N ASP A 12 8.77 -5.18 -10.84
CA ASP A 12 8.77 -4.59 -12.18
C ASP A 12 9.16 -3.11 -12.15
N ALA A 13 8.61 -2.35 -11.19
CA ALA A 13 8.95 -0.93 -11.02
C ALA A 13 10.45 -0.70 -10.67
N ILE A 14 11.04 -1.56 -9.83
CA ILE A 14 12.45 -1.47 -9.45
C ILE A 14 13.36 -1.82 -10.64
N ARG A 15 12.98 -2.83 -11.44
CA ARG A 15 13.73 -3.24 -12.64
C ARG A 15 13.74 -2.16 -13.72
N VAL A 16 12.62 -1.47 -13.94
CA VAL A 16 12.55 -0.31 -14.86
C VAL A 16 13.49 0.81 -14.42
N LYS A 17 13.73 0.97 -13.12
CA LYS A 17 14.65 1.97 -12.57
C LYS A 17 16.12 1.50 -12.56
N HIS A 18 16.42 0.31 -13.11
CA HIS A 18 17.76 -0.26 -13.17
C HIS A 18 18.50 -0.30 -11.83
N TYR A 19 17.77 -0.48 -10.73
CA TYR A 19 18.39 -0.68 -9.43
C TYR A 19 19.11 -2.04 -9.37
N SER A 20 20.13 -2.11 -8.50
CA SER A 20 20.83 -3.36 -8.27
C SER A 20 19.90 -4.42 -7.64
N ILE A 21 20.19 -5.69 -7.88
CA ILE A 21 19.46 -6.83 -7.27
C ILE A 21 19.47 -6.72 -5.73
N ARG A 22 20.58 -6.24 -5.14
CA ARG A 22 20.70 -6.05 -3.68
C ARG A 22 19.71 -5.00 -3.15
N THR A 23 19.45 -3.96 -3.96
CA THR A 23 18.45 -2.94 -3.63
C THR A 23 17.04 -3.50 -3.77
N GLU A 24 16.77 -4.31 -4.80
CA GLU A 24 15.48 -4.99 -4.99
C GLU A 24 15.12 -5.83 -3.75
N GLU A 25 16.04 -6.67 -3.26
CA GLU A 25 15.83 -7.52 -2.09
C GLU A 25 15.57 -6.72 -0.81
N ALA A 26 16.33 -5.63 -0.60
CA ALA A 26 16.16 -4.78 0.56
C ALA A 26 14.77 -4.13 0.58
N TYR A 27 14.33 -3.57 -0.55
CA TYR A 27 13.01 -2.94 -0.67
C TYR A 27 11.87 -3.96 -0.50
N LEU A 28 11.97 -5.14 -1.12
CA LEU A 28 10.96 -6.20 -0.95
C LEU A 28 10.84 -6.64 0.52
N ARG A 29 11.98 -6.74 1.23
CA ARG A 29 11.99 -7.04 2.66
C ARG A 29 11.29 -5.94 3.47
N TRP A 30 11.63 -4.67 3.27
CA TRP A 30 11.00 -3.55 3.97
C TRP A 30 9.49 -3.47 3.73
N ILE A 31 9.05 -3.71 2.49
CA ILE A 31 7.62 -3.71 2.14
C ILE A 31 6.89 -4.85 2.84
N LYS A 32 7.48 -6.04 2.89
CA LYS A 32 6.91 -7.18 3.62
C LYS A 32 6.76 -6.88 5.12
N GLU A 33 7.81 -6.35 5.74
CA GLU A 33 7.78 -5.91 7.14
C GLU A 33 6.74 -4.80 7.37
N TYR A 34 6.65 -3.83 6.46
CA TYR A 34 5.68 -2.74 6.53
C TYR A 34 4.23 -3.25 6.50
N ILE A 35 3.93 -4.19 5.60
CA ILE A 35 2.60 -4.82 5.49
C ILE A 35 2.26 -5.60 6.76
N LEU A 36 3.22 -6.39 7.28
CA LEU A 36 3.04 -7.14 8.52
C LEU A 36 2.82 -6.23 9.72
N PHE A 37 3.57 -5.12 9.80
CA PHE A 37 3.45 -4.13 10.85
C PHE A 37 2.10 -3.39 10.82
N HIS A 38 1.58 -3.06 9.63
CA HIS A 38 0.31 -2.34 9.49
C HIS A 38 -0.94 -3.23 9.57
N HIS A 39 -0.80 -4.55 9.46
CA HIS A 39 -1.91 -5.51 9.55
C HIS A 39 -2.63 -5.57 10.93
N LYS A 40 -2.23 -4.74 11.89
CA LYS A 40 -2.92 -4.53 13.18
C LYS A 40 -3.58 -3.16 13.34
N ARG A 41 -3.58 -2.29 12.32
CA ARG A 41 -4.25 -0.98 12.38
C ARG A 41 -5.35 -0.90 11.32
N HIS A 42 -6.50 -1.48 11.67
CA HIS A 42 -7.77 -0.97 11.17
C HIS A 42 -7.81 0.54 11.49
N VAL A 43 -8.00 1.36 10.45
CA VAL A 43 -8.35 2.77 10.58
C VAL A 43 -9.48 2.89 11.61
N PRO A 44 -9.40 3.81 12.61
CA PRO A 44 -10.52 4.07 13.47
C PRO A 44 -11.72 4.45 12.60
N ARG A 45 -12.85 3.84 12.92
CA ARG A 45 -14.21 4.06 12.39
C ARG A 45 -14.70 5.50 12.63
N ARG A 46 -13.92 6.50 12.21
CA ARG A 46 -14.15 7.94 12.45
C ARG A 46 -14.39 8.71 11.16
N TRP A 47 -14.00 8.17 10.00
CA TRP A 47 -14.22 8.83 8.70
C TRP A 47 -15.61 8.62 8.10
N GLU A 48 -16.43 7.74 8.65
CA GLU A 48 -17.78 7.44 8.13
C GLU A 48 -18.83 8.49 8.54
N ASN A 49 -18.62 9.18 9.66
CA ASN A 49 -19.59 10.14 10.22
C ASN A 49 -19.45 11.58 9.67
N MET A 50 -18.50 11.85 8.79
CA MET A 50 -18.30 13.18 8.21
C MET A 50 -19.01 13.39 6.86
N LYS A 51 -19.57 12.33 6.25
CA LYS A 51 -20.28 12.47 4.97
C LYS A 51 -21.78 12.78 5.10
N SER A 52 -22.36 12.71 6.29
CA SER A 52 -23.79 12.94 6.52
C SER A 52 -24.15 14.33 7.06
N ALA A 53 -23.17 15.18 7.41
CA ALA A 53 -23.42 16.41 8.16
C ALA A 53 -23.37 17.71 7.35
N SER A 54 -23.15 17.70 6.03
CA SER A 54 -22.94 18.97 5.30
C SER A 54 -23.29 18.91 3.82
N PHE A 55 -24.54 18.59 3.47
CA PHE A 55 -25.11 19.09 2.21
C PHE A 55 -26.63 19.23 2.31
N SER A 56 -27.06 20.37 2.85
CA SER A 56 -28.39 20.92 2.59
C SER A 56 -28.16 22.23 1.84
N PRO A 57 -28.35 22.26 0.51
CA PRO A 57 -28.36 23.52 -0.22
C PRO A 57 -29.77 24.11 -0.11
N ILE A 58 -29.86 25.26 0.57
CA ILE A 58 -30.88 26.27 0.30
C ILE A 58 -30.53 26.91 -1.05
#